data_AF-T2J748-F1
#
_entry.id   AF-T2J748-F1
#
_cell.length_a   1.000
_cell.length_b   1.000
_cell.length_c   1.000
_cell.angle_alpha   90.00
_cell.angle_beta   90.00
_cell.angle_gamma   90.00
#
_symmetry.space_group_name_H-M   'P 1'
#
loop_
_entity.id
_entity.type
_entity.pdbx_description
1 polymer ?
#
loop_
_entity_poly.entity_id
_entity_poly.type
_entity_poly.pdbx_seq_one_letter_code
_entity_poly.pdbx_strand_id
1 'polypeptide(L)' 'MEQWQTLADKLKDYEIDFIIEPYIRFQGEVGEQATMFFLDPSSNALEFKAFRNDQSIFAT' A
#
# COMPACT_ATOMS: atom_id res chain seq x y z
N MET A 1 -5.57 0.64 -7.62
CA MET A 1 -6.09 -0.26 -6.56
C MET A 1 -5.81 -1.73 -6.83
N GLU A 2 -6.23 -2.28 -7.99
CA GLU A 2 -6.02 -3.71 -8.32
C GLU A 2 -4.56 -4.15 -8.22
N GLN A 3 -3.62 -3.43 -8.85
CA GLN A 3 -2.20 -3.78 -8.80
C GLN A 3 -1.62 -3.76 -7.38
N TRP A 4 -2.10 -2.85 -6.54
CA TRP A 4 -1.67 -2.77 -5.14
C TRP A 4 -2.20 -3.97 -4.35
N GLN A 5 -3.44 -4.40 -4.58
CA GLN A 5 -4.02 -5.58 -3.95
C GLN A 5 -3.25 -6.85 -4.37
N THR A 6 -3.00 -7.03 -5.66
CA THR A 6 -2.21 -8.15 -6.18
C THR A 6 -0.81 -8.20 -5.57
N LEU A 7 -0.16 -7.04 -5.38
CA LEU A 7 1.13 -6.97 -4.71
C LEU A 7 1.02 -7.33 -3.23
N ALA A 8 0.02 -6.79 -2.52
CA ALA A 8 -0.21 -7.07 -1.11
C ALA A 8 -0.44 -8.57 -0.86
N ASP A 9 -1.27 -9.20 -1.67
CA ASP A 9 -1.56 -10.64 -1.57
C ASP A 9 -0.30 -11.47 -1.81
N LYS A 10 0.45 -11.14 -2.87
CA LYS A 10 1.73 -11.79 -3.15
C LYS A 10 2.72 -11.67 -1.99
N LEU A 11 2.87 -10.48 -1.41
CA LEU A 11 3.79 -10.25 -0.29
C LEU A 11 3.36 -11.02 0.96
N LYS A 12 2.05 -11.15 1.22
CA LYS A 12 1.51 -11.99 2.30
C LYS A 12 1.78 -13.48 2.04
N ASP A 13 1.62 -13.94 0.80
CA ASP A 13 1.92 -15.34 0.42
C ASP A 13 3.41 -15.68 0.59
N TYR A 14 4.30 -14.69 0.48
CA TYR A 14 5.73 -14.83 0.76
C TYR A 14 6.10 -14.61 2.23
N GLU A 15 5.11 -14.44 3.12
CA GLU A 15 5.32 -14.26 4.56
C GLU A 15 6.25 -13.07 4.89
N ILE A 16 6.13 -11.97 4.14
CA ILE A 16 6.89 -10.74 4.41
C ILE A 16 6.44 -10.14 5.74
N ASP A 17 7.41 -9.82 6.61
CA ASP A 17 7.18 -9.08 7.84
C ASP A 17 6.90 -7.59 7.54
N PHE A 18 5.65 -7.17 7.73
CA PHE A 18 5.25 -5.78 7.56
C PHE A 18 5.52 -4.95 8.82
N ILE A 19 6.05 -3.73 8.63
CA ILE A 19 6.01 -2.69 9.65
C ILE A 19 4.58 -2.12 9.73
N ILE A 20 3.94 -1.99 8.56
CA ILE A 20 2.53 -1.61 8.42
C ILE A 20 1.88 -2.58 7.45
N GLU A 21 1.01 -3.43 7.97
CA GLU A 21 0.21 -4.38 7.19
C GLU A 21 -0.58 -3.68 6.07
N PRO A 22 -0.89 -4.34 4.94
CA PRO A 22 -1.71 -3.76 3.89
C PRO A 22 -3.13 -3.43 4.39
N TYR A 23 -3.52 -2.15 4.30
CA TYR A 23 -4.87 -1.69 4.65
C TYR A 23 -5.31 -0.48 3.81
N ILE A 24 -6.63 -0.26 3.78
CA ILE A 24 -7.28 0.86 3.10
C ILE A 24 -7.71 1.90 4.15
N ARG A 25 -7.39 3.17 3.90
CA ARG A 25 -7.82 4.34 4.66
C ARG A 25 -8.95 5.03 3.92
N PHE A 26 -9.91 5.57 4.68
CA PHE A 26 -11.06 6.32 4.13
C PHE A 26 -11.85 5.52 3.08
N GLN A 27 -12.07 4.23 3.34
CA GLN A 27 -12.75 3.34 2.40
C GLN A 27 -14.14 3.88 2.03
N GLY A 28 -14.38 4.07 0.74
CA GLY A 28 -15.61 4.64 0.19
C GLY A 28 -15.63 6.16 0.07
N GLU A 29 -14.64 6.87 0.63
CA GLU A 29 -14.58 8.33 0.61
C GLU A 29 -13.67 8.87 -0.52
N VAL A 30 -13.75 10.18 -0.77
CA VAL A 30 -12.94 10.86 -1.82
C VAL A 30 -11.43 10.70 -1.57
N GLY A 31 -11.02 10.53 -0.32
CA GLY A 31 -9.62 10.33 0.09
C GLY A 31 -9.19 8.86 0.18
N GLU A 32 -9.97 7.92 -0.37
CA GLU A 32 -9.66 6.49 -0.28
C GLU A 32 -8.27 6.18 -0.85
N GLN A 33 -7.42 5.62 0.01
CA GLN A 33 -6.05 5.24 -0.32
C GLN A 33 -5.65 3.98 0.42
N ALA A 34 -4.83 3.15 -0.21
CA ALA A 34 -4.23 1.96 0.37
C ALA A 34 -2.76 2.20 0.67
N THR A 35 -2.26 1.64 1.77
CA THR A 35 -0.84 1.73 2.13
C THR A 35 -0.34 0.45 2.78
N MET A 36 0.93 0.12 2.55
CA MET A 36 1.67 -0.94 3.23
C MET A 36 3.15 -0.56 3.32
N PHE A 37 3.84 -1.11 4.32
CA PHE A 37 5.23 -0.79 4.60
C PHE A 37 6.00 -2.01 5.11
N PHE A 38 7.17 -2.27 4.55
CA PHE A 38 8.08 -3.33 5.00
C PHE A 38 9.53 -2.95 4.68
N LEU A 39 10.48 -3.74 5.17
CA LEU A 39 11.91 -3.54 4.92
C LEU A 39 12.40 -4.45 3.79
N ASP A 40 13.29 -3.93 2.97
CA ASP A 40 14.10 -4.76 2.08
C ASP A 40 15.24 -5.46 2.85
N PRO A 41 16.00 -6.39 2.22
CA PRO A 41 17.13 -7.06 2.87
C PRO A 41 18.27 -6.13 3.33
N SER A 42 18.33 -4.89 2.81
CA SER A 42 19.29 -3.87 3.20
C SER A 42 18.74 -2.95 4.32
N SER A 43 17.59 -3.30 4.91
CA SER A 43 16.88 -2.51 5.92
C SER A 43 16.34 -1.16 5.41
N ASN A 44 16.15 -1.00 4.10
CA ASN A 44 15.46 0.17 3.56
C ASN A 44 13.96 0.02 3.72
N ALA A 45 13.34 1.09 4.18
CA ALA A 45 11.89 1.27 4.20
C ALA A 45 11.30 1.35 2.79
N LEU A 46 10.44 0.40 2.44
CA LEU A 46 9.64 0.44 1.21
C LEU A 46 8.18 0.70 1.57
N GLU A 47 7.63 1.80 1.05
CA GLU A 47 6.20 2.12 1.16
C GLU A 47 5.53 1.99 -0.20
N PHE A 48 4.42 1.25 -0.24
CA PHE A 48 3.59 1.12 -1.43
C PHE A 48 2.22 1.73 -1.17
N LYS A 49 1.87 2.77 -1.95
CA LYS A 49 0.57 3.42 -1.89
C LYS A 49 -0.21 3.22 -3.18
N ALA A 50 -1.52 3.22 -3.05
CA ALA A 50 -2.42 3.41 -4.16
C ALA A 50 -3.56 4.32 -3.73
N PHE A 51 -4.06 5.12 -4.66
CA PHE A 51 -5.24 5.94 -4.45
C PHE A 51 -6.37 5.38 -5.30
N ARG A 52 -7.62 5.56 -4.85
CA ARG A 52 -8.77 5.24 -5.69
C ARG A 52 -8.94 6.24 -6.84
N ASN A 53 -8.51 7.49 -6.61
CA ASN A 53 -8.47 8.55 -7.61
C ASN A 53 -7.02 8.99 -7.86
N ASP A 54 -6.54 8.84 -9.09
CA ASP A 54 -5.17 9.19 -9.47
C ASP A 54 -4.87 10.70 -9.33
N GLN A 55 -5.89 11.55 -9.43
CA GLN A 55 -5.72 12.99 -9.21
C GLN A 55 -5.28 13.30 -7.77
N SER A 56 -5.60 12.42 -6.82
CA SER A 56 -5.22 12.57 -5.41
C SER A 56 -3.75 12.26 -5.14
N ILE A 57 -3.01 11.66 -6.09
CA ILE A 57 -1.60 11.28 -5.90
C ILE A 57 -0.71 12.52 -5.64
N PHE A 58 -1.01 13.63 -6.31
CA PHE A 58 -0.22 14.87 -6.25
C PHE A 58 -1.06 16.10 -5.87
N ALA A 59 -2.28 15.88 -5.37
CA ALA A 59 -3.13 16.97 -4.91
C ALA A 59 -2.48 17.67 -3.70
N THR A 60 -2.44 19.00 -3.75
CA THR A 60 -1.88 19.90 -2.72
C THR A 60 -2.92 20.41 -1.74
#